data_AF-A0A956IBN9-F1
#
_entry.id   AF-A0A956IBN9-F1
#
_cell.length_a   1.000
_cell.length_b   1.000
_cell.length_c   1.000
_cell.angle_alpha   90.00
_cell.angle_beta   90.00
_cell.angle_gamma   90.00
#
_symmetry.space_group_name_H-M   'P 1'
#
loop_
_entity.id
_entity.type
_entity.pdbx_description
1 polymer ?
#
loop_
_entity_poly.entity_id
_entity_poly.type
_entity_poly.pdbx_seq_one_letter_code
_entity_poly.pdbx_strand_id
1 'polypeptide(L)' 'MSDKPVLRVGIGGPVGSGKTALVERLCKQMRERWQIAVVTNDIYT' A
#
# COMPACT_ATOMS: atom_id res chain seq x y z
N MET A 1 -15.40 -18.26 -3.96
CA MET A 1 -14.76 -16.94 -3.75
C MET A 1 -15.33 -16.40 -2.44
N SER A 2 -14.52 -16.02 -1.45
CA SER A 2 -15.04 -15.58 -0.15
C SER A 2 -15.70 -14.20 -0.30
N ASP A 3 -16.96 -14.04 0.15
CA ASP A 3 -17.73 -12.77 0.10
C ASP A 3 -17.20 -11.67 1.06
N LYS A 4 -15.95 -11.79 1.54
CA LYS A 4 -15.36 -10.77 2.40
C LYS A 4 -14.86 -9.59 1.55
N PRO A 5 -15.24 -8.35 1.89
CA PRO A 5 -14.76 -7.18 1.17
C PRO A 5 -13.24 -7.05 1.30
N VAL A 6 -12.59 -6.61 0.21
CA VAL A 6 -11.15 -6.32 0.21
C VAL A 6 -10.87 -5.15 1.14
N LEU A 7 -9.88 -5.30 2.02
CA LEU A 7 -9.39 -4.22 2.87
C LEU A 7 -8.71 -3.15 2.00
N ARG A 8 -9.14 -1.89 2.12
CA ARG A 8 -8.55 -0.74 1.43
C ARG A 8 -7.93 0.18 2.47
N VAL A 9 -6.66 0.55 2.27
CA VAL A 9 -5.90 1.41 3.19
C VAL A 9 -5.26 2.54 2.39
N GLY A 10 -5.47 3.79 2.83
CA GLY A 10 -4.81 4.97 2.28
C GLY A 10 -3.64 5.43 3.15
N ILE A 11 -2.53 5.83 2.54
CA ILE A 11 -1.34 6.36 3.23
C ILE A 11 -1.11 7.80 2.76
N GLY A 12 -1.28 8.75 3.69
CA GLY A 12 -1.10 10.19 3.45
C GLY A 12 0.11 10.77 4.21
N GLY A 13 0.55 11.96 3.80
CA GLY A 13 1.69 12.66 4.38
C GLY A 13 2.36 13.65 3.40
N PRO A 14 3.14 14.62 3.89
CA PRO A 14 3.80 15.62 3.05
C PRO A 14 4.83 15.01 2.09
N VAL A 15 5.31 15.79 1.13
CA VAL A 15 6.41 15.38 0.23
C VAL A 15 7.64 15.03 1.08
N GLY A 16 8.34 13.96 0.73
CA GLY A 16 9.53 13.49 1.47
C GLY A 16 9.25 12.69 2.76
N SER A 17 8.00 12.51 3.18
CA SER A 17 7.67 11.79 4.43
C SER A 17 7.84 10.26 4.37
N GLY A 18 8.37 9.72 3.27
CA GLY A 18 8.65 8.29 3.15
C GLY A 18 7.43 7.38 2.89
N LYS A 19 6.29 7.91 2.40
CA LYS A 19 5.08 7.12 2.11
C LYS A 19 5.37 5.89 1.23
N THR A 20 6.10 6.09 0.14
CA THR A 20 6.46 5.01 -0.80
C THR A 20 7.35 3.95 -0.14
N ALA A 21 8.33 4.37 0.66
CA ALA A 21 9.19 3.45 1.42
C ALA A 21 8.41 2.65 2.47
N LEU A 22 7.42 3.27 3.13
CA LEU A 22 6.53 2.58 4.05
C LEU A 22 5.69 1.52 3.33
N VAL A 23 5.07 1.87 2.20
CA VAL A 23 4.28 0.94 1.37
C VAL A 23 5.13 -0.25 0.95
N GLU A 24 6.36 -0.01 0.48
CA GLU A 24 7.29 -1.07 0.06
C GLU A 24 7.59 -2.06 1.19
N ARG A 25 7.93 -1.55 2.39
CA ARG A 25 8.24 -2.39 3.56
C ARG A 25 7.04 -3.21 4.01
N LEU A 26 5.85 -2.60 4.07
CA LEU A 26 4.62 -3.29 4.42
C LEU A 26 4.30 -4.40 3.43
N CYS A 27 4.38 -4.13 2.13
CA CYS A 27 4.13 -5.13 1.10
C CYS A 27 5.12 -6.30 1.20
N LYS A 28 6.43 -6.03 1.39
CA LYS A 28 7.44 -7.09 1.56
C LYS A 28 7.18 -7.97 2.77
N GLN A 29 6.76 -7.40 3.89
CA GLN A 29 6.46 -8.16 5.11
C GLN A 29 5.16 -8.97 5.01
N MET A 30 4.17 -8.50 4.25
CA MET A 30 2.83 -9.08 4.22
C MET A 30 2.57 -10.01 3.02
N ARG A 31 3.38 -9.94 1.95
CA ARG A 31 3.17 -10.68 0.69
C ARG A 31 3.12 -12.21 0.81
N GLU A 32 3.68 -12.78 1.87
CA GLU A 32 3.63 -14.24 2.09
C GLU A 32 2.26 -14.72 2.57
N ARG A 33 1.50 -13.84 3.23
CA ARG A 33 0.21 -14.18 3.86
C ARG A 33 -0.99 -13.62 3.13
N TRP A 34 -0.80 -12.55 2.36
CA TRP A 34 -1.89 -11.79 1.76
C TRP A 34 -1.64 -11.51 0.28
N GLN A 35 -2.72 -11.50 -0.50
CA GLN A 35 -2.72 -10.98 -1.86
C GLN A 35 -2.85 -9.46 -1.80
N ILE A 36 -1.79 -8.75 -2.19
CA ILE A 36 -1.66 -7.30 -2.00
C ILE A 36 -1.44 -6.65 -3.37
N ALA A 37 -2.16 -5.56 -3.61
CA ALA A 37 -1.93 -4.67 -4.74
C ALA A 37 -1.75 -3.25 -4.22
N VAL A 38 -0.82 -2.51 -4.83
CA VAL A 38 -0.57 -1.10 -4.54
C VAL A 38 -1.03 -0.27 -5.72
N VAL A 39 -1.87 0.72 -5.46
CA VAL A 39 -2.26 1.73 -6.44
C VAL A 39 -1.65 3.05 -5.98
N THR A 40 -0.73 3.60 -6.78
CA THR A 40 -0.13 4.90 -6.52
C THR A 40 -0.68 5.93 -7.51
N ASN A 41 -1.01 7.12 -7.02
CA ASN A 41 -1.37 8.27 -7.82
C ASN A 41 -0.31 9.37 -7.65
N ASP A 42 0.96 8.99 -7.65
CA ASP A 42 2.09 9.91 -7.55
C ASP A 42 2.19 10.72 -8.86
N ILE A 43 1.34 11.74 -8.97
CA ILE A 43 1.20 12.60 -10.16
C ILE A 43 2.21 13.76 -10.18
N TYR A 44 3.02 13.90 -9.13
CA TYR A 44 4.05 14.93 -9.01
C TYR A 44 5.36 14.27 -8.57
N THR A 45 6.39 14.35 -9.42
CA THR A 45 7.79 14.04 -9.07
C THR A 45 8.43 15.24 -8.39
#